data_AF-A0A7X8ZV51-F1
#
_entry.id   AF-A0A7X8ZV51-F1
#
_cell.length_a   1.000
_cell.length_b   1.000
_cell.length_c   1.000
_cell.angle_alpha   90.00
_cell.angle_beta   90.00
_cell.angle_gamma   90.00
#
_symmetry.space_group_name_H-M   'P 1'
#
loop_
_entity.id
_entity.type
_entity.pdbx_description
1 polymer ?
#
loop_
_entity_poly.entity_id
_entity_poly.type
_entity_poly.pdbx_seq_one_letter_code
_entity_poly.pdbx_strand_id
1 'polypeptide(L)'
;MIEAILFDMDGVLIDSEPIILKAAMRLFADKGVTVRKEDFTPFIGTGDKRYLLGVGEKYGLDLDFEVEKHVLFSHYGRIAKESGPLGGVLRFIANAKKAGLKIALVTSAVRMKMLLNLEAVGVEESIFDKVVTGDMVKRNKPHADIYQIASLLLGIDAQKCLVVEDALNGTVAGKAAGCSVLGLTTTFGREELLGSGADAVMGTLAEFEDFSTSKEFNELLHGYVGPRDGTPFGANLIPDPVKEMDEGVLKEAIAAALKARLNAYAPYSDYRVGSAIVSHRTKNVYPGANVENSSYGATICAERSALLRAIAEEGVIGIECLVVVSSDSPPAPPCAECLQVLAEFSRGDTAVHLLDVDAAEGRDGVHLVRRFDELLPHPFIFPSKRL
;
A
#
# COMPACT_ATOMS: atom_id res chain seq x y z
N MET A 1 -6.43 13.67 -0.97
CA MET A 1 -6.80 13.28 -2.34
C MET A 1 -5.67 13.69 -3.26
N ILE A 2 -5.21 12.77 -4.10
CA ILE A 2 -4.20 13.00 -5.14
C ILE A 2 -4.81 13.78 -6.30
N GLU A 3 -4.10 14.81 -6.74
CA GLU A 3 -4.45 15.72 -7.83
C GLU A 3 -3.44 15.61 -9.00
N ALA A 4 -2.24 15.09 -8.75
CA ALA A 4 -1.21 14.91 -9.77
C ALA A 4 -0.47 13.56 -9.69
N ILE A 5 -0.01 13.08 -10.84
CA ILE A 5 0.85 11.89 -10.97
C ILE A 5 2.20 12.30 -11.57
N LEU A 6 3.28 11.96 -10.87
CA LEU A 6 4.67 12.23 -11.25
C LEU A 6 5.31 10.91 -11.66
N PHE A 7 5.43 10.65 -12.96
CA PHE A 7 6.02 9.41 -13.48
C PHE A 7 7.53 9.54 -13.52
N ASP A 8 8.28 8.59 -12.93
CA ASP A 8 9.61 8.31 -13.46
C ASP A 8 9.52 7.77 -14.90
N MET A 9 10.66 7.65 -15.57
CA MET A 9 10.75 7.18 -16.94
C MET A 9 11.30 5.77 -17.05
N ASP A 10 12.50 5.56 -16.49
CA ASP A 10 13.27 4.35 -16.66
C ASP A 10 12.67 3.28 -15.73
N GLY A 11 12.33 2.09 -16.23
CA GLY A 11 11.62 1.08 -15.44
C GLY A 11 10.15 1.40 -15.14
N VAL A 12 9.67 2.63 -15.41
CA VAL A 12 8.24 3.00 -15.25
C VAL A 12 7.51 3.07 -16.59
N LEU A 13 8.00 3.88 -17.54
CA LEU A 13 7.39 4.02 -18.86
C LEU A 13 7.98 3.02 -19.86
N ILE A 14 9.26 2.69 -19.71
CA ILE A 14 10.03 1.83 -20.61
C ILE A 14 11.06 1.02 -19.85
N ASP A 15 11.27 -0.24 -20.26
CA ASP A 15 12.39 -1.06 -19.79
C ASP A 15 13.69 -0.64 -20.49
N SER A 16 14.39 0.34 -19.91
CA SER A 16 15.56 0.97 -20.52
C SER A 16 16.88 0.30 -20.18
N GLU A 17 16.92 -0.58 -19.18
CA GLU A 17 18.15 -1.18 -18.69
C GLU A 17 18.80 -2.13 -19.73
N PRO A 18 18.06 -3.03 -20.41
CA PRO A 18 18.62 -3.84 -21.47
C PRO A 18 19.12 -2.99 -22.66
N ILE A 19 18.51 -1.83 -22.89
CA ILE A 19 18.84 -0.92 -23.99
C ILE A 19 20.17 -0.21 -23.69
N ILE A 20 20.31 0.39 -22.50
CA ILE A 20 21.52 1.12 -22.12
C ILE A 20 22.71 0.18 -21.98
N LEU A 21 22.50 -1.05 -21.49
CA LEU A 21 23.53 -2.08 -21.47
C LEU A 21 24.07 -2.38 -22.88
N LYS A 22 23.18 -2.69 -23.84
CA LYS A 22 23.60 -2.97 -25.23
C LYS A 22 24.30 -1.77 -25.87
N ALA A 23 23.80 -0.56 -25.64
CA ALA A 23 24.40 0.67 -26.15
C ALA A 23 25.79 0.93 -25.56
N ALA A 24 25.97 0.74 -24.25
CA ALA A 24 27.25 0.89 -23.58
C ALA A 24 28.26 -0.17 -24.06
N MET A 25 27.86 -1.45 -24.13
CA MET A 25 28.70 -2.51 -24.68
C MET A 25 29.16 -2.19 -26.11
N ARG A 26 28.29 -1.59 -26.94
CA ARG A 26 28.66 -1.17 -28.29
C ARG A 26 29.66 -0.02 -28.28
N LEU A 27 29.50 0.97 -27.39
CA LEU A 27 30.45 2.07 -27.23
C LEU A 27 31.85 1.56 -26.85
N PHE A 28 31.94 0.62 -25.89
CA PHE A 28 33.22 0.00 -25.54
C PHE A 28 33.82 -0.80 -26.71
N ALA A 29 33.00 -1.54 -27.46
CA ALA A 29 33.45 -2.28 -28.63
C ALA A 29 33.99 -1.36 -29.73
N ASP A 30 33.36 -0.20 -29.97
CA ASP A 30 33.85 0.80 -30.92
C ASP A 30 35.22 1.39 -30.49
N LYS A 31 35.55 1.32 -29.20
CA LYS A 31 36.86 1.68 -28.63
C LYS A 31 37.83 0.50 -28.53
N GLY A 32 37.49 -0.65 -29.09
CA GLY A 32 38.33 -1.85 -29.08
C GLY A 32 38.37 -2.59 -27.75
N VAL A 33 37.42 -2.33 -26.84
CA VAL A 33 37.36 -2.98 -25.52
C VAL A 33 36.14 -3.89 -25.43
N THR A 34 36.38 -5.15 -25.06
CA THR A 34 35.33 -6.15 -24.83
C THR A 34 34.95 -6.19 -23.35
N VAL A 35 33.75 -5.67 -23.05
CA VAL A 35 33.14 -5.69 -21.73
C VAL A 35 32.10 -6.82 -21.60
N ARG A 36 31.78 -7.21 -20.38
CA ARG A 36 30.76 -8.21 -20.03
C ARG A 36 29.58 -7.55 -19.33
N LYS A 37 28.42 -8.20 -19.34
CA LYS A 37 27.22 -7.69 -18.65
C LYS A 37 27.48 -7.48 -17.16
N GLU A 38 28.22 -8.38 -16.54
CA GLU A 38 28.51 -8.37 -15.09
C GLU A 38 29.36 -7.17 -14.67
N ASP A 39 30.04 -6.51 -15.62
CA ASP A 39 30.82 -5.30 -15.34
C ASP A 39 29.93 -4.10 -15.00
N PHE A 40 28.68 -4.10 -15.49
CA PHE A 40 27.73 -3.02 -15.31
C PHE A 40 26.85 -3.21 -14.07
N THR A 41 26.71 -4.44 -13.57
CA THR A 41 25.85 -4.77 -12.43
C THR A 41 26.05 -3.87 -11.20
N PRO A 42 27.30 -3.52 -10.79
CA PRO A 42 27.52 -2.65 -9.63
C PRO A 42 27.02 -1.20 -9.81
N PHE A 43 26.69 -0.80 -11.04
CA PHE A 43 26.34 0.57 -11.39
C PHE A 43 24.87 0.75 -11.80
N ILE A 44 24.07 -0.32 -11.79
CA ILE A 44 22.62 -0.24 -12.04
C ILE A 44 21.99 0.75 -11.04
N GLY A 45 21.14 1.65 -11.53
CA GLY A 45 20.47 2.68 -10.71
C GLY A 45 21.35 3.85 -10.25
N THR A 46 22.63 3.94 -10.66
CA THR A 46 23.55 5.03 -10.27
C THR A 46 23.56 6.22 -11.23
N GLY A 47 22.75 6.17 -12.30
CA GLY A 47 22.71 7.15 -13.38
C GLY A 47 23.74 6.92 -14.48
N ASP A 48 23.40 7.35 -15.70
CA ASP A 48 24.15 7.02 -16.94
C ASP A 48 25.64 7.39 -16.86
N LYS A 49 25.98 8.50 -16.18
CA LYS A 49 27.37 8.95 -16.01
C LYS A 49 28.19 7.95 -15.20
N ARG A 50 27.71 7.55 -14.02
CA ARG A 50 28.46 6.58 -13.19
C ARG A 50 28.45 5.20 -13.82
N TYR A 51 27.35 4.83 -14.48
CA TYR A 51 27.20 3.58 -15.23
C TYR A 51 28.28 3.42 -16.31
N LEU A 52 28.52 4.45 -17.12
CA LEU A 52 29.54 4.39 -18.17
C LEU A 52 30.97 4.50 -17.61
N LEU A 53 31.22 5.50 -16.75
CA LEU A 53 32.57 5.80 -16.26
C LEU A 53 33.11 4.71 -15.32
N GLY A 54 32.26 4.07 -14.52
CA GLY A 54 32.68 3.00 -13.62
C GLY A 54 33.20 1.77 -14.36
N VAL A 55 32.62 1.43 -15.52
CA VAL A 55 33.17 0.39 -16.40
C VAL A 55 34.42 0.88 -17.12
N GLY A 56 34.48 2.16 -17.52
CA GLY A 56 35.68 2.77 -18.09
C GLY A 56 36.90 2.63 -17.18
N GLU A 57 36.74 2.98 -15.89
CA GLU A 57 37.76 2.84 -14.85
C GLU A 57 38.30 1.40 -14.75
N LYS A 58 37.40 0.41 -14.75
CA LYS A 58 37.76 -1.02 -14.66
C LYS A 58 38.68 -1.47 -15.81
N TYR A 59 38.50 -0.88 -16.98
CA TYR A 59 39.24 -1.22 -18.19
C TYR A 59 40.38 -0.22 -18.51
N GLY A 60 40.65 0.74 -17.63
CA GLY A 60 41.69 1.75 -17.84
C GLY A 60 41.41 2.71 -19.01
N LEU A 61 40.14 2.88 -19.38
CA LEU A 61 39.71 3.83 -20.40
C LEU A 61 39.43 5.19 -19.76
N ASP A 62 40.12 6.23 -20.24
CA ASP A 62 39.80 7.61 -19.91
C ASP A 62 38.62 8.07 -20.77
N LEU A 63 37.42 8.08 -20.18
CA LEU A 63 36.18 8.46 -20.84
C LEU A 63 35.71 9.81 -20.32
N ASP A 64 35.42 10.73 -21.24
CA ASP A 64 34.69 11.96 -20.92
C ASP A 64 33.20 11.76 -21.20
N PHE A 65 32.38 11.70 -20.15
CA PHE A 65 30.95 11.49 -20.30
C PHE A 65 30.28 12.56 -21.17
N GLU A 66 30.75 13.81 -21.17
CA GLU A 66 30.14 14.87 -21.99
C GLU A 66 30.34 14.64 -23.49
N VAL A 67 31.42 13.96 -23.87
CA VAL A 67 31.69 13.55 -25.25
C VAL A 67 30.99 12.23 -25.55
N GLU A 68 31.20 11.23 -24.69
CA GLU A 68 30.76 9.85 -24.93
C GLU A 68 29.24 9.69 -24.89
N LYS A 69 28.51 10.55 -24.15
CA LYS A 69 27.04 10.51 -24.10
C LYS A 69 26.39 10.62 -25.47
N HIS A 70 26.99 11.36 -26.41
CA HIS A 70 26.44 11.51 -27.76
C HIS A 70 26.51 10.19 -28.55
N VAL A 71 27.61 9.46 -28.43
CA VAL A 71 27.79 8.15 -29.07
C VAL A 71 26.91 7.11 -28.38
N LEU A 72 26.90 7.11 -27.05
CA LEU A 72 26.06 6.23 -26.24
C LEU A 72 24.59 6.37 -26.61
N PHE A 73 24.06 7.61 -26.63
CA PHE A 73 22.66 7.85 -26.93
C PHE A 73 22.32 7.68 -28.42
N SER A 74 23.29 7.79 -29.33
CA SER A 74 23.10 7.39 -30.73
C SER A 74 22.87 5.89 -30.87
N HIS A 75 23.67 5.05 -30.18
CA HIS A 75 23.46 3.61 -30.14
C HIS A 75 22.16 3.25 -29.41
N TYR A 76 21.91 3.89 -28.27
CA TYR A 76 20.69 3.74 -27.49
C TYR A 76 19.44 3.98 -28.33
N GLY A 77 19.36 5.13 -29.03
CA GLY A 77 18.20 5.51 -29.82
C GLY A 77 17.90 4.56 -30.98
N ARG A 78 18.92 3.89 -31.55
CA ARG A 78 18.69 2.85 -32.56
C ARG A 78 18.05 1.60 -31.96
N ILE A 79 18.50 1.19 -30.77
CA ILE A 79 18.04 -0.03 -30.09
C ILE A 79 16.66 0.20 -29.45
N ALA A 80 16.41 1.38 -28.89
CA ALA A 80 15.19 1.69 -28.16
C ALA A 80 13.92 1.62 -29.03
N LYS A 81 14.04 1.80 -30.35
CA LYS A 81 12.92 1.72 -31.31
C LYS A 81 12.17 0.40 -31.29
N GLU A 82 12.78 -0.66 -30.75
CA GLU A 82 12.18 -2.00 -30.67
C GLU A 82 11.58 -2.33 -29.30
N SER A 83 11.70 -1.46 -28.29
CA SER A 83 11.36 -1.79 -26.90
C SER A 83 9.89 -1.55 -26.54
N GLY A 84 9.29 -0.45 -27.03
CA GLY A 84 7.90 -0.11 -26.70
C GLY A 84 7.67 0.29 -25.23
N PRO A 85 6.41 0.60 -24.87
CA PRO A 85 6.02 0.93 -23.50
C PRO A 85 5.93 -0.30 -22.59
N LEU A 86 6.19 -0.11 -21.29
CA LEU A 86 5.86 -1.10 -20.26
C LEU A 86 4.34 -1.33 -20.14
N GLY A 87 3.97 -2.46 -19.55
CA GLY A 87 2.58 -2.91 -19.42
C GLY A 87 1.67 -1.85 -18.79
N GLY A 88 0.60 -1.49 -19.49
CA GLY A 88 -0.45 -0.58 -19.00
C GLY A 88 -0.13 0.91 -19.06
N VAL A 89 1.09 1.33 -19.45
CA VAL A 89 1.53 2.74 -19.46
C VAL A 89 0.60 3.64 -20.29
N LEU A 90 0.40 3.32 -21.57
CA LEU A 90 -0.40 4.17 -22.47
C LEU A 90 -1.86 4.31 -21.99
N ARG A 91 -2.45 3.19 -21.54
CA ARG A 91 -3.80 3.13 -20.96
C ARG A 91 -3.88 4.00 -19.70
N PHE A 92 -2.93 3.84 -18.79
CA PHE A 92 -2.93 4.55 -17.51
C PHE A 92 -2.77 6.06 -17.70
N ILE A 93 -1.89 6.51 -18.61
CA ILE A 93 -1.76 7.92 -18.98
C ILE A 93 -3.07 8.45 -19.56
N ALA A 94 -3.71 7.71 -20.48
CA ALA A 94 -4.99 8.11 -21.06
C ALA A 94 -6.09 8.24 -19.99
N ASN A 95 -6.18 7.30 -19.06
CA ASN A 95 -7.10 7.35 -17.92
C ASN A 95 -6.83 8.55 -17.01
N ALA A 96 -5.55 8.83 -16.70
CA ALA A 96 -5.16 10.00 -15.90
C ALA A 96 -5.59 11.32 -16.54
N LYS A 97 -5.38 11.48 -17.87
CA LYS A 97 -5.85 12.66 -18.60
C LYS A 97 -7.38 12.75 -18.62
N LYS A 98 -8.07 11.64 -18.87
CA LYS A 98 -9.54 11.57 -18.85
C LYS A 98 -10.12 11.94 -17.49
N ALA A 99 -9.46 11.53 -16.41
CA ALA A 99 -9.82 11.84 -15.03
C ALA A 99 -9.54 13.29 -14.61
N GLY A 100 -8.90 14.09 -15.47
CA GLY A 100 -8.54 15.47 -15.18
C GLY A 100 -7.35 15.61 -14.21
N LEU A 101 -6.59 14.54 -13.98
CA LEU A 101 -5.37 14.60 -13.17
C LEU A 101 -4.27 15.30 -13.95
N LYS A 102 -3.46 16.08 -13.23
CA LYS A 102 -2.23 16.62 -13.79
C LYS A 102 -1.16 15.53 -13.85
N ILE A 103 -0.39 15.50 -14.92
CA ILE A 103 0.70 14.52 -15.04
C ILE A 103 2.02 15.19 -15.38
N ALA A 104 3.10 14.72 -14.78
CA ALA A 104 4.46 15.15 -15.11
C ALA A 104 5.38 13.96 -15.33
N LEU A 105 6.35 14.13 -16.21
CA LEU A 105 7.48 13.22 -16.39
C LEU A 105 8.67 13.74 -15.59
N VAL A 106 9.27 12.89 -14.75
CA VAL A 106 10.30 13.27 -13.79
C VAL A 106 11.42 12.23 -13.82
N THR A 107 12.51 12.50 -14.55
CA THR A 107 13.62 11.54 -14.73
C THR A 107 14.96 12.11 -14.32
N SER A 108 15.84 11.28 -13.73
CA SER A 108 17.24 11.67 -13.48
C SER A 108 18.10 11.66 -14.75
N ALA A 109 17.56 11.18 -15.87
CA ALA A 109 18.24 11.22 -17.16
C ALA A 109 18.29 12.65 -17.71
N VAL A 110 19.28 12.89 -18.59
CA VAL A 110 19.33 14.12 -19.38
C VAL A 110 18.24 14.13 -20.45
N ARG A 111 17.80 15.33 -20.84
CA ARG A 111 16.73 15.53 -21.83
C ARG A 111 16.89 14.73 -23.13
N MET A 112 18.12 14.52 -23.61
CA MET A 112 18.37 13.74 -24.83
C MET A 112 17.89 12.29 -24.72
N LYS A 113 18.23 11.59 -23.64
CA LYS A 113 17.79 10.20 -23.41
C LYS A 113 16.27 10.14 -23.21
N MET A 114 15.73 11.11 -22.48
CA MET A 114 14.29 11.21 -22.27
C MET A 114 13.51 11.28 -23.58
N LEU A 115 13.94 12.12 -24.53
CA LEU A 115 13.28 12.22 -25.83
C LEU A 115 13.32 10.91 -26.63
N LEU A 116 14.44 10.18 -26.60
CA LEU A 116 14.57 8.87 -27.25
C LEU A 116 13.63 7.83 -26.64
N ASN A 117 13.50 7.84 -25.30
CA ASN A 117 12.57 6.97 -24.61
C ASN A 117 11.11 7.31 -24.93
N LEU A 118 10.75 8.60 -25.02
CA LEU A 118 9.40 9.02 -25.41
C LEU A 118 9.04 8.57 -26.82
N GLU A 119 9.98 8.69 -27.77
CA GLU A 119 9.83 8.16 -29.14
C GLU A 119 9.59 6.65 -29.12
N ALA A 120 10.38 5.89 -28.34
CA ALA A 120 10.25 4.44 -28.21
C ALA A 120 8.93 4.00 -27.55
N VAL A 121 8.45 4.74 -26.55
CA VAL A 121 7.16 4.52 -25.86
C VAL A 121 5.98 4.86 -26.77
N GLY A 122 6.18 5.73 -27.77
CA GLY A 122 5.13 6.21 -28.67
C GLY A 122 4.28 7.34 -28.06
N VAL A 123 4.89 8.18 -27.22
CA VAL A 123 4.21 9.27 -26.51
C VAL A 123 4.92 10.59 -26.78
N GLU A 124 4.16 11.63 -27.12
CA GLU A 124 4.70 12.97 -27.27
C GLU A 124 4.95 13.63 -25.90
N GLU A 125 5.99 14.46 -25.78
CA GLU A 125 6.28 15.24 -24.58
C GLU A 125 5.09 16.12 -24.15
N SER A 126 4.31 16.60 -25.12
CA SER A 126 3.14 17.46 -24.94
C SER A 126 2.01 16.83 -24.12
N ILE A 127 1.99 15.50 -23.96
CA ILE A 127 0.98 14.83 -23.12
C ILE A 127 1.14 15.21 -21.65
N PHE A 128 2.39 15.47 -21.22
CA PHE A 128 2.73 15.83 -19.86
C PHE A 128 2.53 17.33 -19.64
N ASP A 129 1.87 17.69 -18.54
CA ASP A 129 1.69 19.09 -18.16
C ASP A 129 3.04 19.75 -17.83
N LYS A 130 3.99 18.96 -17.29
CA LYS A 130 5.38 19.36 -17.02
C LYS A 130 6.37 18.21 -17.21
N VAL A 131 7.61 18.58 -17.47
CA VAL A 131 8.74 17.67 -17.59
C VAL A 131 9.89 18.21 -16.73
N VAL A 132 10.50 17.32 -15.95
CA VAL A 132 11.70 17.61 -15.15
C VAL A 132 12.75 16.56 -15.45
N THR A 133 13.92 16.99 -15.90
CA THR A 133 15.06 16.14 -16.23
C THR A 133 16.21 16.34 -15.23
N GLY A 134 17.16 15.41 -15.19
CA GLY A 134 18.25 15.42 -14.20
C GLY A 134 19.19 16.62 -14.31
N ASP A 135 19.24 17.27 -15.48
CA ASP A 135 19.98 18.51 -15.73
C ASP A 135 19.28 19.77 -15.20
N MET A 136 18.04 19.67 -14.73
CA MET A 136 17.30 20.77 -14.11
C MET A 136 17.53 20.88 -12.60
N VAL A 137 18.21 19.90 -12.00
CA VAL A 137 18.39 19.82 -10.53
C VAL A 137 19.86 19.69 -10.14
N LYS A 138 20.22 20.29 -9.00
CA LYS A 138 21.58 20.18 -8.45
C LYS A 138 21.82 18.83 -7.78
N ARG A 139 20.81 18.28 -7.12
CA ARG A 139 20.86 17.00 -6.41
C ARG A 139 19.84 16.06 -7.04
N ASN A 140 20.33 14.97 -7.62
CA ASN A 140 19.46 13.91 -8.14
C ASN A 140 18.93 13.02 -7.01
N LYS A 141 18.05 12.08 -7.36
CA LYS A 141 17.59 11.00 -6.47
C LYS A 141 18.79 10.36 -5.77
N PRO A 142 18.77 10.14 -4.44
CA PRO A 142 17.60 10.08 -3.55
C PRO A 142 17.15 11.40 -2.92
N HIS A 143 17.68 12.55 -3.37
CA HIS A 143 17.23 13.84 -2.85
C HIS A 143 15.86 14.24 -3.43
N ALA A 144 15.07 14.97 -2.63
CA ALA A 144 13.71 15.39 -2.94
C ALA A 144 13.58 16.37 -4.11
N ASP A 145 14.66 17.04 -4.48
CA ASP A 145 14.70 18.22 -5.35
C ASP A 145 13.89 18.03 -6.65
N ILE A 146 14.05 16.88 -7.31
CA ILE A 146 13.42 16.62 -8.61
C ILE A 146 11.89 16.54 -8.54
N TYR A 147 11.35 15.92 -7.49
CA TYR A 147 9.90 15.82 -7.29
C TYR A 147 9.30 17.09 -6.70
N GLN A 148 10.04 17.80 -5.84
CA GLN A 148 9.63 19.12 -5.35
C GLN A 148 9.52 20.14 -6.48
N ILE A 149 10.48 20.14 -7.40
CA ILE A 149 10.43 21.00 -8.60
C ILE A 149 9.24 20.61 -9.49
N ALA A 150 8.99 19.32 -9.70
CA ALA A 150 7.83 18.88 -10.48
C ALA A 150 6.50 19.35 -9.87
N SER A 151 6.33 19.15 -8.56
CA SER A 151 5.16 19.63 -7.79
C SER A 151 5.00 21.15 -7.89
N LEU A 152 6.09 21.91 -7.71
CA LEU A 152 6.09 23.37 -7.82
C LEU A 152 5.69 23.84 -9.23
N LEU A 153 6.25 23.24 -10.28
CA LEU A 153 5.95 23.58 -11.67
C LEU A 153 4.49 23.27 -12.05
N LEU A 154 3.89 22.26 -11.43
CA LEU A 154 2.47 21.93 -11.58
C LEU A 154 1.56 22.87 -10.77
N GLY A 155 2.10 23.56 -9.75
CA GLY A 155 1.32 24.35 -8.81
C GLY A 155 0.46 23.48 -7.87
N ILE A 156 0.90 22.24 -7.59
CA ILE A 156 0.18 21.27 -6.76
C ILE A 156 1.07 20.90 -5.58
N ASP A 157 0.50 20.92 -4.37
CA ASP A 157 1.19 20.51 -3.14
C ASP A 157 1.71 19.06 -3.27
N ALA A 158 2.97 18.82 -2.88
CA ALA A 158 3.58 17.51 -2.95
C ALA A 158 2.79 16.42 -2.21
N GLN A 159 2.07 16.75 -1.13
CA GLN A 159 1.20 15.82 -0.42
C GLN A 159 0.00 15.34 -1.26
N LYS A 160 -0.32 16.05 -2.33
CA LYS A 160 -1.36 15.72 -3.32
C LYS A 160 -0.78 15.12 -4.60
N CYS A 161 0.51 14.80 -4.61
CA CYS A 161 1.18 14.13 -5.73
C CYS A 161 1.38 12.65 -5.42
N LEU A 162 1.13 11.80 -6.42
CA LEU A 162 1.56 10.42 -6.45
C LEU A 162 2.80 10.30 -7.34
N VAL A 163 3.92 9.85 -6.80
CA VAL A 163 5.08 9.45 -7.59
C VAL A 163 4.89 7.99 -8.02
N VAL A 164 5.14 7.69 -9.29
CA VAL A 164 5.23 6.32 -9.80
C VAL A 164 6.70 6.03 -10.09
N GLU A 165 7.24 4.98 -9.46
CA GLU A 165 8.69 4.73 -9.37
C GLU A 165 9.01 3.24 -9.35
N ASP A 166 10.18 2.81 -9.82
CA ASP A 166 10.64 1.41 -9.86
C ASP A 166 11.91 1.14 -9.02
N ALA A 167 12.58 2.19 -8.55
CA ALA A 167 13.88 2.22 -7.91
C ALA A 167 13.85 2.73 -6.47
N LEU A 168 14.78 2.21 -5.65
CA LEU A 168 14.88 2.56 -4.23
C LEU A 168 15.20 4.05 -4.02
N ASN A 169 16.15 4.59 -4.80
CA ASN A 169 16.54 6.00 -4.69
C ASN A 169 15.38 6.93 -5.05
N GLY A 170 14.58 6.57 -6.06
CA GLY A 170 13.44 7.40 -6.43
C GLY A 170 12.28 7.31 -5.46
N THR A 171 12.05 6.13 -4.89
CA THR A 171 11.10 5.97 -3.78
C THR A 171 11.48 6.87 -2.60
N VAL A 172 12.75 6.83 -2.15
CA VAL A 172 13.25 7.70 -1.08
C VAL A 172 13.08 9.19 -1.45
N ALA A 173 13.41 9.58 -2.68
CA ALA A 173 13.25 10.95 -3.14
C ALA A 173 11.78 11.41 -3.14
N GLY A 174 10.85 10.56 -3.58
CA GLY A 174 9.42 10.84 -3.59
C GLY A 174 8.88 11.05 -2.18
N LYS A 175 9.28 10.19 -1.23
CA LYS A 175 8.90 10.35 0.18
C LYS A 175 9.53 11.58 0.82
N ALA A 176 10.81 11.85 0.56
CA ALA A 176 11.48 13.05 1.05
C ALA A 176 10.87 14.35 0.49
N ALA A 177 10.25 14.29 -0.69
CA ALA A 177 9.51 15.41 -1.27
C ALA A 177 8.12 15.63 -0.62
N GLY A 178 7.64 14.68 0.19
CA GLY A 178 6.30 14.72 0.80
C GLY A 178 5.22 14.05 -0.05
N CYS A 179 5.57 13.36 -1.13
CA CYS A 179 4.63 12.67 -2.01
C CYS A 179 4.17 11.32 -1.43
N SER A 180 3.04 10.83 -1.94
CA SER A 180 2.77 9.39 -1.93
C SER A 180 3.56 8.72 -3.04
N VAL A 181 3.94 7.46 -2.87
CA VAL A 181 4.74 6.69 -3.85
C VAL A 181 4.07 5.36 -4.15
N LEU A 182 3.86 5.10 -5.44
CA LEU A 182 3.50 3.80 -6.00
C LEU A 182 4.75 3.17 -6.63
N GLY A 183 5.25 2.10 -6.03
CA GLY A 183 6.38 1.31 -6.51
C GLY A 183 5.97 0.30 -7.60
N LEU A 184 6.77 0.17 -8.66
CA LEU A 184 6.64 -0.84 -9.71
C LEU A 184 7.79 -1.86 -9.58
N THR A 185 7.49 -3.15 -9.56
CA THR A 185 8.53 -4.19 -9.37
C THR A 185 9.26 -4.55 -10.66
N THR A 186 9.45 -3.58 -11.56
CA THR A 186 10.12 -3.74 -12.85
C THR A 186 11.64 -3.81 -12.71
N THR A 187 12.20 -3.14 -11.70
CA THR A 187 13.64 -3.15 -11.39
C THR A 187 13.95 -3.77 -10.03
N PHE A 188 13.21 -3.42 -8.97
CA PHE A 188 13.42 -3.93 -7.61
C PHE A 188 12.25 -4.75 -7.07
N GLY A 189 12.53 -5.62 -6.08
CA GLY A 189 11.51 -6.46 -5.46
C GLY A 189 10.53 -5.65 -4.58
N ARG A 190 9.34 -6.22 -4.36
CA ARG A 190 8.30 -5.61 -3.51
C ARG A 190 8.79 -5.25 -2.11
N GLU A 191 9.53 -6.15 -1.46
CA GLU A 191 10.03 -5.92 -0.10
C GLU A 191 11.03 -4.76 -0.04
N GLU A 192 11.89 -4.63 -1.05
CA GLU A 192 12.87 -3.56 -1.13
C GLU A 192 12.19 -2.20 -1.35
N LEU A 193 11.22 -2.14 -2.26
CA LEU A 193 10.45 -0.92 -2.53
C LEU A 193 9.66 -0.46 -1.30
N LEU A 194 8.96 -1.38 -0.62
CA LEU A 194 8.29 -1.08 0.65
C LEU A 194 9.30 -0.64 1.72
N GLY A 195 10.44 -1.32 1.83
CA GLY A 195 11.52 -0.98 2.76
C GLY A 195 12.14 0.41 2.51
N SER A 196 12.10 0.88 1.26
CA SER A 196 12.54 2.23 0.88
C SER A 196 11.47 3.32 1.05
N GLY A 197 10.25 2.94 1.44
CA GLY A 197 9.17 3.85 1.83
C GLY A 197 8.00 3.95 0.85
N ALA A 198 7.86 3.06 -0.13
CA ALA A 198 6.71 3.05 -1.04
C ALA A 198 5.39 2.84 -0.27
N ASP A 199 4.33 3.59 -0.63
CA ASP A 199 3.01 3.48 0.02
C ASP A 199 2.17 2.33 -0.57
N ALA A 200 2.42 1.97 -1.83
CA ALA A 200 1.83 0.84 -2.51
C ALA A 200 2.84 0.25 -3.49
N VAL A 201 2.69 -1.03 -3.83
CA VAL A 201 3.55 -1.70 -4.82
C VAL A 201 2.71 -2.61 -5.73
N MET A 202 3.02 -2.62 -7.03
CA MET A 202 2.45 -3.51 -8.05
C MET A 202 3.52 -3.91 -9.08
N GLY A 203 3.24 -4.88 -9.93
CA GLY A 203 4.20 -5.31 -10.95
C GLY A 203 4.37 -4.28 -12.05
N THR A 204 3.28 -3.91 -12.72
CA THR A 204 3.24 -2.84 -13.72
C THR A 204 1.96 -2.03 -13.62
N LEU A 205 1.88 -0.90 -14.34
CA LEU A 205 0.66 -0.12 -14.44
C LEU A 205 -0.51 -0.87 -15.10
N ALA A 206 -0.31 -2.08 -15.65
CA ALA A 206 -1.39 -2.93 -16.15
C ALA A 206 -2.30 -3.46 -15.03
N GLU A 207 -1.76 -3.59 -13.81
CA GLU A 207 -2.49 -4.11 -12.64
C GLU A 207 -3.45 -3.10 -12.02
N PHE A 208 -3.27 -1.80 -12.29
CA PHE A 208 -4.17 -0.76 -11.82
C PHE A 208 -5.50 -0.83 -12.59
N GLU A 209 -6.64 -0.85 -11.90
CA GLU A 209 -7.95 -0.94 -12.58
C GLU A 209 -8.25 0.32 -13.42
N ASP A 210 -9.15 0.22 -14.40
CA ASP A 210 -9.53 1.38 -15.21
C ASP A 210 -10.30 2.43 -14.39
N PHE A 211 -10.04 3.70 -14.69
CA PHE A 211 -10.69 4.84 -14.06
C PHE A 211 -10.89 5.98 -15.04
N SER A 212 -11.87 6.82 -14.77
CA SER A 212 -12.27 7.93 -15.64
C SER A 212 -12.50 9.25 -14.90
N THR A 213 -12.49 9.23 -13.57
CA THR A 213 -12.59 10.42 -12.72
C THR A 213 -11.51 10.42 -11.66
N SER A 214 -11.15 11.61 -11.15
CA SER A 214 -10.20 11.74 -10.04
C SER A 214 -10.69 11.04 -8.77
N LYS A 215 -12.01 10.99 -8.56
CA LYS A 215 -12.63 10.28 -7.43
C LYS A 215 -12.39 8.78 -7.51
N GLU A 216 -12.71 8.15 -8.66
CA GLU A 216 -12.47 6.72 -8.91
C GLU A 216 -10.98 6.38 -8.73
N PHE A 217 -10.08 7.18 -9.30
CA PHE A 217 -8.64 7.00 -9.16
C PHE A 217 -8.21 6.95 -7.68
N ASN A 218 -8.70 7.89 -6.87
CA ASN A 218 -8.34 7.96 -5.46
C ASN A 218 -8.93 6.80 -4.66
N GLU A 219 -10.17 6.40 -4.93
CA GLU A 219 -10.80 5.23 -4.29
C GLU A 219 -10.03 3.94 -4.60
N LEU A 220 -9.63 3.73 -5.86
CA LEU A 220 -8.80 2.60 -6.26
C LEU A 220 -7.43 2.65 -5.59
N LEU A 221 -6.75 3.80 -5.63
CA LEU A 221 -5.44 3.98 -5.01
C LEU A 221 -5.47 3.68 -3.50
N HIS A 222 -6.52 4.09 -2.79
CA HIS A 222 -6.74 3.75 -1.39
C HIS A 222 -6.87 2.23 -1.14
N GLY A 223 -7.34 1.47 -2.11
CA GLY A 223 -7.38 0.00 -2.04
C GLY A 223 -6.01 -0.68 -2.24
N TYR A 224 -5.03 0.01 -2.84
CA TYR A 224 -3.65 -0.48 -3.03
C TYR A 224 -2.70 -0.04 -1.92
N VAL A 225 -2.94 1.15 -1.38
CA VAL A 225 -2.25 1.64 -0.19
C VAL A 225 -2.92 0.93 0.98
N GLY A 226 -2.38 -0.23 1.37
CA GLY A 226 -2.75 -0.86 2.63
C GLY A 226 -2.71 0.20 3.74
N PRO A 227 -3.60 0.14 4.74
CA PRO A 227 -3.73 1.21 5.70
C PRO A 227 -2.38 1.49 6.38
N ARG A 228 -1.97 2.76 6.33
CA ARG A 228 -0.62 3.25 6.70
C ARG A 228 -0.32 3.15 8.20
N ASP A 229 -1.23 2.61 8.99
CA ASP A 229 -1.22 2.58 10.46
C ASP A 229 -1.24 1.15 11.04
N GLY A 230 -1.27 0.10 10.21
CA GLY A 230 -1.42 -1.28 10.69
C GLY A 230 -2.88 -1.69 10.96
N THR A 231 -3.85 -0.98 10.40
CA THR A 231 -5.26 -1.40 10.45
C THR A 231 -5.48 -2.66 9.57
N PRO A 232 -6.23 -3.68 10.02
CA PRO A 232 -6.58 -4.82 9.16
C PRO A 232 -7.46 -4.41 7.97
N PHE A 233 -7.35 -5.14 6.85
CA PHE A 233 -8.24 -4.97 5.71
C PHE A 233 -9.70 -5.20 6.14
N GLY A 234 -10.61 -4.29 5.82
CA GLY A 234 -12.00 -4.29 6.30
C GLY A 234 -12.25 -3.20 7.35
N ALA A 235 -11.34 -3.03 8.31
CA ALA A 235 -11.48 -2.02 9.36
C ALA A 235 -11.29 -0.58 8.83
N ASN A 236 -10.52 -0.43 7.76
CA ASN A 236 -10.36 0.81 7.00
C ASN A 236 -11.63 1.23 6.23
N LEU A 237 -12.62 0.35 6.08
CA LEU A 237 -13.90 0.63 5.42
C LEU A 237 -14.98 1.08 6.41
N ILE A 238 -14.69 1.06 7.70
CA ILE A 238 -15.61 1.47 8.77
C ILE A 238 -15.54 3.00 8.91
N PRO A 239 -16.67 3.74 8.96
CA PRO A 239 -16.68 5.17 9.28
C PRO A 239 -16.02 5.49 10.63
N ASP A 240 -15.55 6.72 10.82
CA ASP A 240 -14.94 7.13 12.10
C ASP A 240 -15.96 7.03 13.26
N PRO A 241 -15.55 6.56 14.46
CA PRO A 241 -16.45 6.32 15.57
C PRO A 241 -17.13 7.61 16.07
N VAL A 242 -18.36 7.46 16.56
CA VAL A 242 -19.07 8.52 17.30
C VAL A 242 -18.50 8.54 18.73
N LYS A 243 -18.18 9.73 19.24
CA LYS A 243 -17.35 9.90 20.46
C LYS A 243 -17.94 9.37 21.77
N GLU A 244 -19.25 9.11 21.85
CA GLU A 244 -19.92 8.64 23.07
C GLU A 244 -20.96 7.56 22.76
N MET A 245 -20.88 6.44 23.47
CA MET A 245 -21.81 5.31 23.39
C MET A 245 -23.12 5.64 24.11
N ASP A 246 -24.25 5.25 23.52
CA ASP A 246 -25.55 5.30 24.20
C ASP A 246 -25.61 4.25 25.34
N GLU A 247 -25.73 4.71 26.59
CA GLU A 247 -25.84 3.83 27.76
C GLU A 247 -27.02 2.85 27.67
N GLY A 248 -28.11 3.22 26.99
CA GLY A 248 -29.27 2.36 26.77
C GLY A 248 -28.90 1.16 25.90
N VAL A 249 -28.18 1.41 24.80
CA VAL A 249 -27.71 0.35 23.88
C VAL A 249 -26.69 -0.56 24.57
N LEU A 250 -25.79 -0.01 25.39
CA LEU A 250 -24.83 -0.82 26.15
C LEU A 250 -25.54 -1.75 27.15
N LYS A 251 -26.55 -1.25 27.88
CA LYS A 251 -27.35 -2.08 28.81
C LYS A 251 -28.09 -3.19 28.07
N GLU A 252 -28.64 -2.89 26.89
CA GLU A 252 -29.27 -3.89 26.03
C GLU A 252 -28.26 -4.96 25.58
N ALA A 253 -27.06 -4.55 25.16
CA ALA A 253 -25.99 -5.47 24.75
C ALA A 253 -25.53 -6.39 25.89
N ILE A 254 -25.37 -5.86 27.11
CA ILE A 254 -25.05 -6.66 28.30
C ILE A 254 -26.14 -7.69 28.59
N ALA A 255 -27.40 -7.27 28.59
CA ALA A 255 -28.53 -8.18 28.81
C ALA A 255 -28.62 -9.27 27.73
N ALA A 256 -28.36 -8.90 26.47
CA ALA A 256 -28.36 -9.82 25.34
C ALA A 256 -27.23 -10.86 25.44
N ALA A 257 -26.01 -10.43 25.77
CA ALA A 257 -24.87 -11.32 25.99
C ALA A 257 -25.12 -12.29 27.16
N LEU A 258 -25.57 -11.77 28.30
CA LEU A 258 -25.89 -12.58 29.48
C LEU A 258 -26.96 -13.64 29.16
N LYS A 259 -28.02 -13.26 28.44
CA LYS A 259 -29.07 -14.21 28.02
C LYS A 259 -28.53 -15.24 27.03
N ALA A 260 -27.72 -14.83 26.06
CA ALA A 260 -27.16 -15.72 25.05
C ALA A 260 -26.27 -16.81 25.67
N ARG A 261 -25.51 -16.46 26.71
CA ARG A 261 -24.67 -17.39 27.47
C ARG A 261 -25.42 -18.65 27.92
N LEU A 262 -26.70 -18.52 28.29
CA LEU A 262 -27.52 -19.66 28.75
C LEU A 262 -27.77 -20.70 27.65
N ASN A 263 -27.66 -20.30 26.38
CA ASN A 263 -27.82 -21.16 25.21
C ASN A 263 -26.50 -21.74 24.69
N ALA A 264 -25.37 -21.49 25.37
CA ALA A 264 -24.08 -22.04 24.98
C ALA A 264 -24.13 -23.58 24.93
N TYR A 265 -23.64 -24.15 23.83
CA TYR A 265 -23.44 -25.59 23.71
C TYR A 265 -22.01 -25.91 24.13
N ALA A 266 -21.83 -26.30 25.40
CA ALA A 266 -20.51 -26.52 25.98
C ALA A 266 -20.40 -27.84 26.77
N PRO A 267 -20.68 -29.01 26.15
CA PRO A 267 -20.71 -30.29 26.85
C PRO A 267 -19.32 -30.83 27.25
N TYR A 268 -18.22 -30.26 26.76
CA TYR A 268 -16.86 -30.74 27.05
C TYR A 268 -16.20 -29.96 28.19
N SER A 269 -16.38 -28.64 28.24
CA SER A 269 -15.77 -27.80 29.27
C SER A 269 -16.73 -27.29 30.34
N ASP A 270 -18.05 -27.33 30.08
CA ASP A 270 -19.09 -26.60 30.82
C ASP A 270 -18.87 -25.07 30.90
N TYR A 271 -17.90 -24.54 30.13
CA TYR A 271 -17.56 -23.12 30.11
C TYR A 271 -18.48 -22.37 29.17
N ARG A 272 -19.45 -21.65 29.75
CA ARG A 272 -20.44 -20.88 29.01
C ARG A 272 -20.03 -19.42 28.89
N VAL A 273 -19.98 -18.92 27.67
CA VAL A 273 -19.69 -17.54 27.32
C VAL A 273 -20.83 -17.00 26.46
N GLY A 274 -21.28 -15.79 26.77
CA GLY A 274 -22.18 -15.03 25.94
C GLY A 274 -21.48 -13.79 25.41
N SER A 275 -21.82 -13.37 24.20
CA SER A 275 -21.31 -12.14 23.60
C SER A 275 -22.43 -11.35 22.95
N ALA A 276 -22.26 -10.04 22.83
CA ALA A 276 -23.06 -9.20 21.97
C ALA A 276 -22.18 -8.22 21.20
N ILE A 277 -22.46 -8.05 19.89
CA ILE A 277 -21.86 -7.02 19.04
C ILE A 277 -22.89 -5.94 18.78
N VAL A 278 -22.48 -4.68 18.95
CA VAL A 278 -23.29 -3.52 18.56
C VAL A 278 -22.81 -3.04 17.20
N SER A 279 -23.72 -3.02 16.21
CA SER A 279 -23.40 -2.51 14.87
C SER A 279 -23.16 -1.00 14.92
N HIS A 280 -22.00 -0.54 14.45
CA HIS A 280 -21.69 0.89 14.30
C HIS A 280 -22.70 1.59 13.38
N ARG A 281 -23.19 0.86 12.36
CA ARG A 281 -24.06 1.39 11.31
C ARG A 281 -25.49 1.61 11.77
N THR A 282 -26.07 0.65 12.49
CA THR A 282 -27.50 0.62 12.84
C THR A 282 -27.77 0.72 14.33
N LYS A 283 -26.75 0.51 15.16
CA LYS A 283 -26.83 0.33 16.63
C LYS A 283 -27.63 -0.90 17.07
N ASN A 284 -27.94 -1.82 16.15
CA ASN A 284 -28.55 -3.10 16.49
C ASN A 284 -27.60 -3.98 17.31
N VAL A 285 -28.18 -4.75 18.23
CA VAL A 285 -27.47 -5.67 19.12
C VAL A 285 -27.56 -7.10 18.60
N TYR A 286 -26.41 -7.73 18.39
CA TYR A 286 -26.29 -9.09 17.86
C TYR A 286 -25.71 -10.04 18.90
N PRO A 287 -26.53 -10.87 19.56
CA PRO A 287 -26.05 -11.81 20.55
C PRO A 287 -25.48 -13.09 19.93
N GLY A 288 -24.48 -13.66 20.61
CA GLY A 288 -23.84 -14.93 20.29
C GLY A 288 -23.50 -15.74 21.56
N ALA A 289 -23.34 -17.05 21.39
CA ALA A 289 -22.92 -17.98 22.43
C ALA A 289 -21.88 -18.95 21.87
N ASN A 290 -21.02 -19.50 22.73
CA ASN A 290 -20.05 -20.49 22.28
C ASN A 290 -20.72 -21.84 21.95
N VAL A 291 -20.20 -22.49 20.90
CA VAL A 291 -20.62 -23.80 20.42
C VAL A 291 -19.39 -24.67 20.30
N GLU A 292 -19.25 -25.62 21.22
CA GLU A 292 -18.16 -26.59 21.21
C GLU A 292 -18.41 -27.72 20.21
N ASN A 293 -17.31 -28.32 19.78
CA ASN A 293 -17.32 -29.43 18.84
C ASN A 293 -16.33 -30.52 19.29
N SER A 294 -16.62 -31.78 18.99
CA SER A 294 -15.70 -32.90 19.26
C SER A 294 -14.37 -32.75 18.51
N SER A 295 -14.38 -32.09 17.36
CA SER A 295 -13.18 -31.54 16.74
C SER A 295 -12.94 -30.15 17.33
N TYR A 296 -12.02 -30.05 18.31
CA TYR A 296 -11.84 -28.80 19.06
C TYR A 296 -11.54 -27.58 18.19
N GLY A 297 -10.82 -27.75 17.08
CA GLY A 297 -10.55 -26.67 16.11
C GLY A 297 -11.79 -26.16 15.36
N ALA A 298 -12.91 -26.88 15.40
CA ALA A 298 -14.19 -26.44 14.85
C ALA A 298 -15.09 -25.72 15.86
N THR A 299 -14.64 -25.57 17.12
CA THR A 299 -15.37 -24.79 18.13
C THR A 299 -15.49 -23.34 17.72
N ILE A 300 -16.65 -22.73 17.95
CA ILE A 300 -16.89 -21.30 17.70
C ILE A 300 -17.16 -20.61 19.02
N CYS A 301 -16.33 -19.64 19.39
CA CYS A 301 -16.55 -18.80 20.58
C CYS A 301 -17.73 -17.84 20.38
N ALA A 302 -18.23 -17.27 21.48
CA ALA A 302 -19.44 -16.46 21.48
C ALA A 302 -19.32 -15.21 20.59
N GLU A 303 -18.14 -14.60 20.54
CA GLU A 303 -17.84 -13.37 19.81
C GLU A 303 -17.95 -13.57 18.29
N ARG A 304 -17.39 -14.69 17.79
CA ARG A 304 -17.54 -15.06 16.37
C ARG A 304 -18.98 -15.41 16.04
N SER A 305 -19.70 -16.10 16.92
CA SER A 305 -21.12 -16.37 16.72
C SER A 305 -21.94 -15.08 16.62
N ALA A 306 -21.65 -14.08 17.46
CA ALA A 306 -22.29 -12.76 17.41
C ALA A 306 -21.96 -12.02 16.10
N LEU A 307 -20.69 -12.03 15.67
CA LEU A 307 -20.25 -11.36 14.45
C LEU A 307 -20.88 -11.98 13.21
N LEU A 308 -20.82 -13.30 13.07
CA LEU A 308 -21.38 -14.01 11.92
C LEU A 308 -22.87 -13.76 11.78
N ARG A 309 -23.59 -13.68 12.91
CA ARG A 309 -25.00 -13.29 12.93
C ARG A 309 -25.20 -11.86 12.45
N ALA A 310 -24.43 -10.91 12.98
CA ALA A 310 -24.50 -9.51 12.57
C ALA A 310 -24.29 -9.39 11.05
N ILE A 311 -23.24 -10.01 10.51
CA ILE A 311 -22.93 -9.99 9.07
C ILE A 311 -24.04 -10.66 8.25
N ALA A 312 -24.60 -11.78 8.72
CA ALA A 312 -25.68 -12.46 8.00
C ALA A 312 -26.97 -11.62 7.91
N GLU A 313 -27.27 -10.82 8.92
CA GLU A 313 -28.46 -9.97 8.96
C GLU A 313 -28.24 -8.60 8.29
N GLU A 314 -27.03 -8.05 8.35
CA GLU A 314 -26.73 -6.67 7.96
C GLU A 314 -25.77 -6.49 6.77
N GLY A 315 -25.07 -7.55 6.37
CA GLY A 315 -23.91 -7.43 5.49
C GLY A 315 -22.70 -6.85 6.23
N VAL A 316 -21.79 -6.20 5.52
CA VAL A 316 -20.57 -5.63 6.13
C VAL A 316 -20.95 -4.53 7.14
N ILE A 317 -20.45 -4.68 8.38
CA ILE A 317 -20.64 -3.73 9.48
C ILE A 317 -19.30 -3.25 10.01
N GLY A 318 -19.30 -2.17 10.80
CA GLY A 318 -18.27 -1.92 11.80
C GLY A 318 -18.80 -2.24 13.20
N ILE A 319 -17.91 -2.56 14.13
CA ILE A 319 -18.25 -2.83 15.53
C ILE A 319 -18.14 -1.54 16.33
N GLU A 320 -19.26 -1.09 16.90
CA GLU A 320 -19.28 0.02 17.85
C GLU A 320 -18.64 -0.40 19.17
N CYS A 321 -19.12 -1.51 19.73
CA CYS A 321 -18.51 -2.18 20.87
C CYS A 321 -18.81 -3.67 20.85
N LEU A 322 -17.98 -4.38 21.61
CA LEU A 322 -18.12 -5.79 21.90
C LEU A 322 -18.40 -5.96 23.39
N VAL A 323 -19.38 -6.78 23.72
CA VAL A 323 -19.64 -7.23 25.10
C VAL A 323 -19.37 -8.73 25.19
N VAL A 324 -18.66 -9.16 26.23
CA VAL A 324 -18.39 -10.56 26.56
C VAL A 324 -18.74 -10.81 28.02
N VAL A 325 -19.51 -11.86 28.26
CA VAL A 325 -19.96 -12.28 29.59
C VAL A 325 -19.54 -13.72 29.83
N SER A 326 -18.74 -13.96 30.87
CA SER A 326 -18.35 -15.30 31.31
C SER A 326 -18.48 -15.46 32.82
N SER A 327 -18.29 -16.68 33.32
CA SER A 327 -18.30 -16.96 34.76
C SER A 327 -16.97 -16.67 35.46
N ASP A 328 -15.91 -16.37 34.70
CA ASP A 328 -14.59 -16.10 35.27
C ASP A 328 -14.57 -14.73 35.93
N SER A 329 -13.88 -14.62 37.07
CA SER A 329 -13.61 -13.34 37.72
C SER A 329 -12.12 -13.26 38.07
N PRO A 330 -11.32 -12.39 37.40
CA PRO A 330 -11.76 -11.45 36.36
C PRO A 330 -12.21 -12.16 35.07
N PRO A 331 -13.12 -11.54 34.29
CA PRO A 331 -13.65 -12.13 33.06
C PRO A 331 -12.56 -12.30 31.99
N ALA A 332 -12.58 -13.46 31.33
CA ALA A 332 -11.63 -13.78 30.28
C ALA A 332 -11.82 -12.90 29.03
N PRO A 333 -10.75 -12.39 28.41
CA PRO A 333 -10.84 -11.70 27.13
C PRO A 333 -11.14 -12.68 25.98
N PRO A 334 -11.56 -12.17 24.80
CA PRO A 334 -11.71 -12.98 23.61
C PRO A 334 -10.40 -13.71 23.26
N CYS A 335 -10.53 -14.93 22.73
CA CYS A 335 -9.36 -15.69 22.30
C CYS A 335 -8.67 -15.04 21.07
N ALA A 336 -7.43 -15.43 20.81
CA ALA A 336 -6.63 -14.88 19.71
C ALA A 336 -7.31 -15.02 18.34
N GLU A 337 -8.00 -16.14 18.09
CA GLU A 337 -8.70 -16.35 16.82
C GLU A 337 -9.93 -15.44 16.68
N CYS A 338 -10.66 -15.19 17.78
CA CYS A 338 -11.75 -14.23 17.76
C CYS A 338 -11.25 -12.81 17.57
N LEU A 339 -10.22 -12.41 18.31
CA LEU A 339 -9.58 -11.10 18.12
C LEU A 339 -9.13 -10.94 16.67
N GLN A 340 -8.48 -11.94 16.08
CA GLN A 340 -8.04 -11.85 14.70
C GLN A 340 -9.19 -11.64 13.71
N VAL A 341 -10.32 -12.33 13.87
CA VAL A 341 -11.49 -12.16 12.99
C VAL A 341 -12.16 -10.81 13.22
N LEU A 342 -12.32 -10.41 14.49
CA LEU A 342 -12.94 -9.13 14.87
C LEU A 342 -12.11 -7.92 14.39
N ALA A 343 -10.81 -8.11 14.18
CA ALA A 343 -9.89 -7.06 13.74
C ALA A 343 -10.25 -6.49 12.36
N GLU A 344 -10.91 -7.27 11.49
CA GLU A 344 -11.44 -6.78 10.20
C GLU A 344 -12.65 -5.85 10.37
N PHE A 345 -13.28 -5.83 11.54
CA PHE A 345 -14.51 -5.11 11.82
C PHE A 345 -14.40 -4.13 13.00
N SER A 346 -13.18 -3.95 13.55
CA SER A 346 -12.92 -3.11 14.72
C SER A 346 -11.81 -2.11 14.44
N ARG A 347 -11.85 -0.95 15.10
CA ARG A 347 -10.73 0.00 15.16
C ARG A 347 -9.94 -0.22 16.43
N GLY A 348 -8.73 0.34 16.50
CA GLY A 348 -7.87 0.19 17.69
C GLY A 348 -8.54 0.66 18.98
N ASP A 349 -9.38 1.70 18.90
CA ASP A 349 -10.13 2.28 20.01
C ASP A 349 -11.52 1.65 20.26
N THR A 350 -11.94 0.64 19.48
CA THR A 350 -13.20 -0.08 19.71
C THR A 350 -13.22 -0.64 21.14
N ALA A 351 -14.28 -0.31 21.88
CA ALA A 351 -14.43 -0.72 23.27
C ALA A 351 -14.84 -2.20 23.39
N VAL A 352 -14.12 -2.93 24.23
CA VAL A 352 -14.43 -4.32 24.60
C VAL A 352 -14.79 -4.35 26.08
N HIS A 353 -16.06 -4.61 26.36
CA HIS A 353 -16.60 -4.77 27.71
C HIS A 353 -16.55 -6.24 28.12
N LEU A 354 -15.75 -6.55 29.14
CA LEU A 354 -15.62 -7.87 29.73
C LEU A 354 -16.31 -7.86 31.09
N LEU A 355 -17.34 -8.69 31.26
CA LEU A 355 -18.11 -8.78 32.50
C LEU A 355 -18.11 -10.20 33.01
N ASP A 356 -17.97 -10.35 34.32
CA ASP A 356 -18.44 -11.58 34.97
C ASP A 356 -19.97 -11.58 35.10
N VAL A 357 -20.54 -12.74 35.45
CA VAL A 357 -22.00 -12.90 35.57
C VAL A 357 -22.59 -11.97 36.63
N ASP A 358 -21.89 -11.73 37.74
CA ASP A 358 -22.38 -10.86 38.80
C ASP A 358 -22.49 -9.41 38.32
N ALA A 359 -21.45 -8.88 37.66
CA ALA A 359 -21.49 -7.55 37.06
C ALA A 359 -22.58 -7.43 35.98
N ALA A 360 -22.72 -8.44 35.12
CA ALA A 360 -23.75 -8.44 34.07
C ALA A 360 -25.19 -8.48 34.62
N GLU A 361 -25.39 -9.03 35.82
CA GLU A 361 -26.67 -9.04 36.54
C GLU A 361 -26.87 -7.80 37.44
N GLY A 362 -25.93 -6.86 37.43
CA GLY A 362 -25.97 -5.65 38.26
C GLY A 362 -25.68 -5.89 39.75
N ARG A 363 -25.01 -7.00 40.07
CA ARG A 363 -24.48 -7.29 41.41
C ARG A 363 -23.03 -6.84 41.54
N ASP A 364 -22.46 -7.05 42.74
CA ASP A 364 -21.05 -6.80 43.01
C ASP A 364 -20.18 -7.82 42.26
N GLY A 365 -19.58 -7.37 41.15
CA GLY A 365 -18.79 -8.18 40.24
C GLY A 365 -17.81 -7.33 39.45
N VAL A 366 -17.07 -7.95 38.53
CA VAL A 366 -16.00 -7.31 37.76
C VAL A 366 -16.48 -6.92 36.36
N HIS A 367 -16.43 -5.61 36.07
CA HIS A 367 -16.59 -5.04 34.72
C HIS A 367 -15.29 -4.38 34.29
N LEU A 368 -14.61 -4.96 33.30
CA LEU A 368 -13.43 -4.38 32.68
C LEU A 368 -13.79 -3.81 31.30
N VAL A 369 -13.22 -2.64 30.99
CA VAL A 369 -13.25 -2.09 29.63
C VAL A 369 -11.81 -2.06 29.13
N ARG A 370 -11.61 -2.55 27.91
CA ARG A 370 -10.34 -2.53 27.19
C ARG A 370 -10.54 -1.95 25.82
N ARG A 371 -9.50 -1.34 25.27
CA ARG A 371 -9.48 -1.03 23.84
C ARG A 371 -9.08 -2.27 23.05
N PHE A 372 -9.51 -2.34 21.80
CA PHE A 372 -9.18 -3.47 20.96
C PHE A 372 -7.67 -3.61 20.73
N ASP A 373 -6.95 -2.50 20.56
CA ASP A 373 -5.49 -2.49 20.37
C ASP A 373 -4.69 -2.93 21.59
N GLU A 374 -5.27 -2.88 22.80
CA GLU A 374 -4.68 -3.43 24.02
C GLU A 374 -4.76 -4.96 24.03
N LEU A 375 -5.78 -5.53 23.38
CA LEU A 375 -6.01 -6.97 23.31
C LEU A 375 -5.32 -7.61 22.11
N LEU A 376 -5.23 -6.90 20.99
CA LEU A 376 -4.53 -7.33 19.77
C LEU A 376 -3.68 -6.18 19.19
N PRO A 377 -2.49 -5.90 19.76
CA PRO A 377 -1.65 -4.78 19.33
C PRO A 377 -1.03 -4.98 17.94
N HIS A 378 -0.91 -6.23 17.51
CA HIS A 378 -0.29 -6.61 16.24
C HIS A 378 -1.17 -7.65 15.53
N PRO A 379 -2.30 -7.21 14.93
CA PRO A 379 -3.14 -8.12 14.18
C PRO A 379 -2.36 -8.71 13.02
N PHE A 380 -2.67 -9.96 12.64
CA PHE A 380 -2.17 -10.51 11.40
C PHE A 380 -2.85 -9.78 10.24
N ILE A 381 -2.09 -8.96 9.53
CA ILE A 381 -2.57 -8.22 8.36
C ILE A 381 -2.07 -8.97 7.14
N PHE A 382 -2.99 -9.56 6.38
CA PHE A 382 -2.63 -9.98 5.04
C PHE A 382 -2.49 -8.73 4.19
N PRO A 383 -1.33 -8.48 3.53
CA PRO A 383 -1.24 -7.44 2.51
C PRO A 383 -2.28 -7.80 1.45
N SER A 384 -3.40 -7.09 1.45
CA SER A 384 -4.49 -7.31 0.52
C SER A 384 -3.91 -7.21 -0.89
N LYS A 385 -4.05 -8.30 -1.67
CA LYS A 385 -3.48 -8.55 -3.00
C LYS A 385 -2.13 -9.31 -2.99
N ARG A 386 -2.16 -10.59 -2.59
CA ARG A 386 -1.38 -11.62 -3.31
C ARG A 386 -2.22 -12.07 -4.50
N LEU A 387 -1.89 -11.56 -5.69
CA LEU A 387 -2.07 -12.27 -6.95
C LEU A 387 -0.72 -12.30 -7.65
#